data_AF-A0A9D1J338-F1
#
_entry.id   AF-A0A9D1J338-F1
#
_cell.length_a   1.000
_cell.length_b   1.000
_cell.length_c   1.000
_cell.angle_alpha   90.00
_cell.angle_beta   90.00
_cell.angle_gamma   90.00
#
_symmetry.space_group_name_H-M   'P 1'
#
loop_
_entity.id
_entity.type
_entity.pdbx_description
1 polymer ?
#
loop_
_entity_poly.entity_id
_entity_poly.type
_entity_poly.pdbx_seq_one_letter_code
_entity_poly.pdbx_strand_id
1 'polypeptide(L)'
;MKDLNNLLSELGISKVRLAKYLGVSRQMLYNYLAMDSLSQWPKEKAVRLLALLNIEDEEGVSGITVTSDYIIEVENRLNEGVKDSSNREVLADLKCFNKKEQEIMADIINLLKEKLSEDKTKTTYNTYVYLYHYLQSMETADELRYILAYMSKSMGFTDPMEFTFDKDKQFIFESILFSAMTLYHNGGASKNKIAETHKRFVQDIEAKKEEKLSRTQELNTAKVQALRELGYSEINETNAKEVLEKIAEIQSRKV
;
A
#
# COMPACT_ATOMS: atom_id res chain seq x y z
N MET A 1 8.11 38.64 0.82
CA MET A 1 7.69 37.64 -0.22
C MET A 1 8.38 37.66 -1.58
N LYS A 2 8.66 38.81 -2.24
CA LYS A 2 9.36 38.82 -3.54
C LYS A 2 10.79 38.25 -3.44
N ASP A 3 11.51 38.61 -2.38
CA ASP A 3 12.89 38.17 -2.13
C ASP A 3 12.96 36.66 -1.83
N LEU A 4 11.97 36.14 -1.09
CA LEU A 4 11.82 34.70 -0.87
C LEU A 4 11.61 33.94 -2.18
N ASN A 5 10.78 34.46 -3.09
CA ASN A 5 10.56 33.82 -4.40
C ASN A 5 11.82 33.83 -5.27
N ASN A 6 12.61 34.90 -5.21
CA ASN A 6 13.90 34.99 -5.89
C ASN A 6 14.89 33.97 -5.32
N LEU A 7 15.04 33.95 -3.99
CA LEU A 7 15.92 33.01 -3.29
C LEU A 7 15.57 31.54 -3.61
N LEU A 8 14.28 31.17 -3.56
CA LEU A 8 13.85 29.81 -3.92
C LEU A 8 14.20 29.45 -5.38
N SER A 9 14.21 30.44 -6.27
CA SER A 9 14.58 30.26 -7.68
C SER A 9 16.09 30.14 -7.85
N GLU A 10 16.88 30.94 -7.14
CA GLU A 10 18.36 30.84 -7.10
C GLU A 10 18.83 29.51 -6.51
N LEU A 11 18.14 28.98 -5.51
CA LEU A 11 18.38 27.66 -4.94
C LEU A 11 17.93 26.49 -5.85
N GLY A 12 17.29 26.78 -6.99
CA GLY A 12 16.81 25.75 -7.91
C GLY A 12 15.68 24.87 -7.36
N ILE A 13 14.99 25.30 -6.30
CA ILE A 13 13.91 24.52 -5.70
C ILE A 13 12.64 24.65 -6.55
N SER A 14 12.26 23.55 -7.22
CA SER A 14 11.01 23.54 -7.98
C SER A 14 9.79 23.65 -7.08
N LYS A 15 8.74 24.34 -7.56
CA LYS A 15 7.45 24.44 -6.84
C LYS A 15 6.83 23.07 -6.56
N VAL A 16 7.15 22.05 -7.38
CA VAL A 16 6.72 20.67 -7.15
C VAL A 16 7.40 20.06 -5.93
N ARG A 17 8.73 20.19 -5.81
CA ARG A 17 9.48 19.64 -4.67
C ARG A 17 9.13 20.40 -3.38
N LEU A 18 8.98 21.72 -3.45
CA LEU A 18 8.60 22.53 -2.29
C LEU A 18 7.20 22.17 -1.77
N ALA A 19 6.23 21.98 -2.67
CA ALA A 19 4.88 21.58 -2.27
C ALA A 19 4.86 20.23 -1.55
N LYS A 20 5.64 19.25 -2.06
CA LYS A 20 5.82 17.96 -1.40
C LYS A 20 6.46 18.10 -0.02
N TYR A 21 7.55 18.86 0.08
CA TYR A 21 8.24 19.10 1.36
C TYR A 21 7.33 19.74 2.41
N LEU A 22 6.47 20.69 2.01
CA LEU A 22 5.53 21.35 2.92
C LEU A 22 4.27 20.51 3.20
N GLY A 23 4.03 19.43 2.45
CA GLY A 23 2.84 18.59 2.56
C GLY A 23 1.56 19.31 2.13
N VAL A 24 1.61 20.06 1.01
CA VAL A 24 0.47 20.81 0.49
C VAL A 24 0.30 20.60 -1.01
N SER A 25 -0.90 20.87 -1.54
CA SER A 25 -1.13 20.85 -2.98
C SER A 25 -0.38 21.98 -3.68
N ARG A 26 -0.06 21.80 -4.98
CA ARG A 26 0.59 22.87 -5.76
C ARG A 26 -0.23 24.16 -5.79
N GLN A 27 -1.56 24.05 -5.88
CA GLN A 27 -2.45 25.21 -5.86
C GLN A 27 -2.35 25.97 -4.54
N MET A 28 -2.31 25.26 -3.42
CA MET A 28 -2.13 25.88 -2.10
C MET A 28 -0.78 26.58 -1.98
N LEU A 29 0.29 25.96 -2.50
CA LEU A 29 1.60 26.61 -2.52
C LEU A 29 1.58 27.92 -3.33
N TYR A 30 0.92 27.96 -4.49
CA TYR A 30 0.79 29.19 -5.25
C TYR A 30 0.00 30.26 -4.49
N ASN A 31 -1.08 29.87 -3.82
CA ASN A 31 -1.87 30.80 -2.99
C ASN A 31 -1.01 31.40 -1.87
N TYR A 32 -0.18 30.58 -1.21
CA TYR A 32 0.71 31.03 -0.15
C TYR A 32 1.83 31.94 -0.66
N LEU A 33 2.42 31.62 -1.82
CA LEU A 33 3.48 32.43 -2.41
C LEU A 33 2.98 33.76 -2.97
N ALA A 34 1.66 33.91 -3.16
CA ALA A 34 0.99 35.14 -3.57
C ALA A 34 0.58 36.05 -2.40
N MET A 35 0.71 35.57 -1.15
CA MET A 35 0.50 36.39 0.05
C MET A 35 1.62 37.42 0.23
N ASP A 36 1.40 38.41 1.08
CA ASP A 36 2.37 39.51 1.28
C ASP A 36 3.51 39.14 2.23
N SER A 37 3.25 38.25 3.20
CA SER A 37 4.20 37.84 4.24
C SER A 37 4.01 36.38 4.67
N LEU A 38 5.08 35.75 5.18
CA LEU A 38 5.06 34.43 5.81
C LEU A 38 4.17 34.37 7.06
N SER A 39 3.91 35.51 7.71
CA SER A 39 2.98 35.59 8.85
C SER A 39 1.54 35.20 8.50
N GLN A 40 1.16 35.31 7.22
CA GLN A 40 -0.17 34.93 6.72
C GLN A 40 -0.27 33.42 6.40
N TRP A 41 0.84 32.70 6.42
CA TRP A 41 0.83 31.26 6.20
C TRP A 41 0.35 30.52 7.45
N PRO A 42 -0.15 29.28 7.31
CA PRO A 42 -0.32 28.41 8.47
C PRO A 42 1.03 28.25 9.20
N LYS A 43 1.03 28.49 10.52
CA LYS A 43 2.23 28.55 11.36
C LYS A 43 3.18 27.37 11.16
N GLU A 44 2.64 26.15 11.06
CA GLU A 44 3.41 24.94 10.80
C GLU A 44 4.19 25.00 9.48
N LYS A 45 3.57 25.53 8.42
CA LYS A 45 4.17 25.59 7.08
C LYS A 45 5.23 26.70 6.98
N ALA A 46 5.00 27.84 7.64
CA ALA A 46 5.98 28.92 7.75
C ALA A 46 7.25 28.44 8.47
N VAL A 47 7.09 27.83 9.65
CA VAL A 47 8.22 27.28 10.42
C VAL A 47 8.99 26.24 9.63
N ARG A 48 8.29 25.37 8.90
CA ARG A 48 8.92 24.34 8.06
C ARG A 48 9.72 24.93 6.90
N LEU A 49 9.26 26.03 6.30
CA LEU A 49 10.02 26.73 5.26
C LEU A 49 11.26 27.44 5.84
N LEU A 50 11.13 28.10 7.00
CA LEU A 50 12.24 28.74 7.70
C LEU A 50 13.32 27.71 8.07
N ALA A 51 12.92 26.53 8.54
CA ALA A 51 13.83 25.41 8.82
C ALA A 51 14.54 24.87 7.56
N LEU A 52 13.85 24.83 6.41
CA LEU A 52 14.48 24.44 5.14
C LEU A 52 15.61 25.40 4.75
N LEU A 53 15.37 26.70 4.93
CA LEU A 53 16.31 27.77 4.63
C LEU A 53 17.32 28.02 5.77
N ASN A 54 17.14 27.38 6.93
CA ASN A 54 17.95 27.57 8.13
C ASN A 54 18.01 29.04 8.60
N ILE A 55 16.84 29.67 8.71
CA ILE A 55 16.66 31.06 9.20
C ILE A 55 15.60 31.11 10.29
N GLU A 56 15.65 32.14 11.14
CA GLU A 56 14.73 32.29 12.27
C GLU A 56 13.41 32.97 11.88
N ASP A 57 13.44 33.91 10.94
CA ASP A 57 12.29 34.72 10.51
C ASP A 57 12.38 35.15 9.03
N GLU A 58 11.36 35.88 8.56
CA GLU A 58 11.29 36.40 7.19
C GLU A 58 12.38 37.46 6.89
N GLU A 59 12.88 38.17 7.90
CA GLU A 59 13.92 39.20 7.72
C GLU A 59 15.27 38.57 7.35
N GLY A 60 15.53 37.37 7.89
CA GLY A 60 16.70 36.53 7.57
C GLY A 60 16.85 36.16 6.09
N VAL A 61 15.79 36.25 5.28
CA VAL A 61 15.83 35.96 3.83
C VAL A 61 16.82 36.85 3.10
N SER A 62 16.91 38.13 3.48
CA SER A 62 17.79 39.11 2.83
C SER A 62 19.28 38.91 3.15
N GLY A 63 19.58 38.20 4.24
CA GLY A 63 20.96 37.93 4.69
C GLY A 63 21.61 36.70 4.07
N ILE A 64 20.88 35.93 3.27
CA ILE A 64 21.37 34.68 2.70
C ILE A 64 22.25 34.97 1.48
N THR A 65 23.49 34.48 1.53
CA THR A 65 24.37 34.39 0.35
C THR A 65 24.27 32.98 -0.23
N VAL A 66 23.80 32.88 -1.47
CA VAL A 66 23.64 31.59 -2.15
C VAL A 66 25.00 31.08 -2.63
N THR A 67 25.65 30.26 -1.82
CA THR A 67 26.90 29.56 -2.14
C THR A 67 26.62 28.11 -2.58
N SER A 68 27.58 27.47 -3.24
CA SER A 68 27.46 26.05 -3.63
C SER A 68 27.21 25.14 -2.43
N ASP A 69 27.86 25.39 -1.30
CA ASP A 69 27.68 24.60 -0.08
C ASP A 69 26.27 24.78 0.49
N TYR A 70 25.76 26.02 0.51
CA TYR A 70 24.41 26.30 0.97
C TYR A 70 23.34 25.62 0.10
N ILE A 71 23.52 25.58 -1.23
CA ILE A 71 22.63 24.84 -2.14
C ILE A 71 22.59 23.35 -1.78
N ILE A 72 23.76 22.73 -1.55
CA ILE A 72 23.88 21.30 -1.19
C ILE A 72 23.17 21.03 0.14
N GLU A 73 23.38 21.88 1.15
CA GLU A 73 22.72 21.73 2.44
C GLU A 73 21.20 21.85 2.36
N VAL A 74 20.70 22.84 1.62
CA VAL A 74 19.26 23.01 1.40
C VAL A 74 18.67 21.83 0.66
N GLU A 75 19.38 21.29 -0.33
CA GLU A 75 18.94 20.08 -1.06
C GLU A 75 18.92 18.84 -0.15
N ASN A 76 19.90 18.68 0.74
CA ASN A 76 19.90 17.62 1.75
C ASN A 76 18.70 17.75 2.69
N ARG A 77 18.45 18.94 3.26
CA ARG A 77 17.28 19.22 4.12
C ARG A 77 15.95 18.97 3.38
N LEU A 78 15.88 19.35 2.11
CA LEU A 78 14.70 19.12 1.26
C LEU A 78 14.45 17.62 1.06
N ASN A 79 15.51 16.85 0.78
CA ASN A 79 15.42 15.41 0.56
C ASN A 79 15.08 14.64 1.85
N GLU A 80 15.66 15.04 2.99
CA GLU A 80 15.33 14.49 4.31
C GLU A 80 13.89 14.77 4.70
N GLY A 81 13.41 16.01 4.61
CA GLY A 81 12.05 16.35 5.00
C GLY A 81 10.95 15.78 4.09
N VAL A 82 11.27 15.44 2.84
CA VAL A 82 10.38 14.66 1.96
C VAL A 82 10.32 13.19 2.41
N LYS A 83 11.47 12.57 2.72
CA LYS A 83 11.51 11.20 3.28
C LYS A 83 10.80 11.11 4.64
N ASP A 84 10.97 12.13 5.48
CA ASP A 84 10.37 12.19 6.80
C ASP A 84 8.84 12.41 6.71
N SER A 85 8.35 13.18 5.72
CA SER A 85 6.89 13.32 5.48
C SER A 85 6.19 11.99 5.16
N SER A 86 6.81 11.15 4.33
CA SER A 86 6.28 9.82 4.01
C SER A 86 6.35 8.84 5.19
N ASN A 87 7.36 8.97 6.07
CA ASN A 87 7.45 8.15 7.27
C ASN A 87 6.49 8.65 8.38
N ARG A 88 6.23 9.96 8.45
CA ARG A 88 5.34 10.57 9.44
C ARG A 88 3.87 10.29 9.17
N GLU A 89 3.43 10.16 7.91
CA GLU A 89 2.07 9.69 7.60
C GLU A 89 1.86 8.25 8.09
N VAL A 90 2.80 7.34 7.79
CA VAL A 90 2.72 5.94 8.26
C VAL A 90 2.79 5.85 9.79
N LEU A 91 3.67 6.60 10.46
CA LEU A 91 3.81 6.58 11.92
C LEU A 91 2.70 7.34 12.66
N ALA A 92 2.10 8.37 12.05
CA ALA A 92 0.94 9.07 12.63
C ALA A 92 -0.31 8.18 12.60
N ASP A 93 -0.49 7.40 11.53
CA ASP A 93 -1.57 6.42 11.41
C ASP A 93 -1.43 5.26 12.40
N LEU A 94 -0.21 4.95 12.86
CA LEU A 94 0.01 3.89 13.83
C LEU A 94 -0.42 4.25 15.27
N LYS A 95 -0.70 5.52 15.57
CA LYS A 95 -1.07 5.97 16.94
C LYS A 95 -2.39 5.37 17.46
N CYS A 96 -3.23 4.84 16.58
CA CYS A 96 -4.48 4.17 16.94
C CYS A 96 -4.29 2.74 17.45
N PHE A 97 -3.11 2.15 17.28
CA PHE A 97 -2.81 0.77 17.70
C PHE A 97 -2.18 0.73 19.09
N ASN A 98 -2.21 -0.44 19.73
CA ASN A 98 -1.50 -0.64 20.99
C ASN A 98 0.02 -0.72 20.78
N LYS A 99 0.81 -0.58 21.84
CA LYS A 99 2.29 -0.55 21.74
C LYS A 99 2.88 -1.76 21.03
N LYS A 100 2.37 -2.97 21.32
CA LYS A 100 2.87 -4.21 20.70
C LYS A 100 2.57 -4.26 19.21
N GLU A 101 1.38 -3.81 18.82
CA GLU A 101 0.97 -3.69 17.41
C GLU A 101 1.81 -2.64 16.66
N GLN A 102 2.12 -1.51 17.30
CA GLN A 102 3.00 -0.49 16.71
C GLN A 102 4.42 -1.02 16.53
N GLU A 103 4.96 -1.72 17.54
CA GLU A 103 6.29 -2.32 17.52
C GLU A 103 6.42 -3.33 16.39
N ILE A 104 5.51 -4.31 16.29
CA ILE A 104 5.59 -5.32 15.23
C ILE A 104 5.45 -4.71 13.83
N MET A 105 4.58 -3.71 13.66
CA MET A 105 4.43 -3.02 12.36
C MET A 105 5.70 -2.26 11.98
N ALA A 106 6.32 -1.55 12.93
CA ALA A 106 7.56 -0.85 12.69
C ALA A 106 8.70 -1.81 12.32
N ASP A 107 8.81 -2.94 13.04
CA ASP A 107 9.81 -3.97 12.78
C ASP A 107 9.65 -4.58 11.39
N ILE A 108 8.41 -4.93 11.00
CA ILE A 108 8.11 -5.42 9.65
C ILE A 108 8.50 -4.39 8.59
N ILE A 109 8.13 -3.12 8.77
CA ILE A 109 8.48 -2.05 7.81
C ILE A 109 9.99 -1.93 7.65
N ASN A 110 10.75 -1.99 8.76
CA ASN A 110 12.20 -1.90 8.73
C ASN A 110 12.82 -3.09 7.99
N LEU A 111 12.39 -4.32 8.31
CA LEU A 111 12.83 -5.54 7.61
C LEU A 111 12.55 -5.47 6.11
N LEU A 112 11.39 -4.93 5.72
CA LEU A 112 11.03 -4.76 4.31
C LEU A 112 11.92 -3.71 3.62
N LYS A 113 12.21 -2.60 4.29
CA LYS A 113 13.07 -1.51 3.78
C LYS A 113 14.51 -1.96 3.60
N GLU A 114 15.08 -2.68 4.58
CA GLU A 114 16.45 -3.18 4.54
C GLU A 114 16.67 -4.06 3.31
N LYS A 115 15.82 -5.09 3.15
CA LYS A 115 15.90 -6.01 2.00
C LYS A 115 15.73 -5.32 0.64
N LEU A 116 14.86 -4.30 0.53
CA LEU A 116 14.72 -3.52 -0.70
C LEU A 116 15.96 -2.67 -1.00
N SER A 117 16.61 -2.15 0.04
CA SER A 117 17.78 -1.29 -0.11
C SER A 117 19.03 -2.06 -0.54
N GLU A 118 19.10 -3.34 -0.15
CA GLU A 118 20.21 -4.23 -0.48
C GLU A 118 20.05 -4.93 -1.84
N ASP A 119 18.82 -5.09 -2.34
CA ASP A 119 18.58 -5.81 -3.59
C ASP A 119 18.90 -4.98 -4.84
N LYS A 120 19.81 -5.52 -5.66
CA LYS A 120 20.15 -4.97 -6.98
C LYS A 120 19.39 -5.67 -8.12
N THR A 121 18.55 -6.64 -7.80
CA THR A 121 17.75 -7.42 -8.74
C THR A 121 16.26 -7.05 -8.63
N LYS A 122 15.42 -7.64 -9.48
CA LYS A 122 13.95 -7.50 -9.39
C LYS A 122 13.30 -8.53 -8.45
N THR A 123 14.11 -9.34 -7.76
CA THR A 123 13.61 -10.48 -6.97
C THR A 123 12.81 -10.01 -5.77
N THR A 124 13.35 -9.09 -4.97
CA THR A 124 12.71 -8.58 -3.76
C THR A 124 11.42 -7.86 -4.07
N TYR A 125 11.40 -7.07 -5.16
CA TYR A 125 10.18 -6.44 -5.64
C TYR A 125 9.08 -7.48 -5.93
N ASN A 126 9.38 -8.53 -6.69
CA ASN A 126 8.39 -9.56 -7.02
C ASN A 126 7.93 -10.34 -5.77
N THR A 127 8.85 -10.64 -4.84
CA THR A 127 8.49 -11.25 -3.56
C THR A 127 7.50 -10.36 -2.79
N TYR A 128 7.67 -9.05 -2.82
CA TYR A 128 6.79 -8.13 -2.10
C TYR A 128 5.43 -7.96 -2.77
N VAL A 129 5.37 -8.05 -4.10
CA VAL A 129 4.10 -8.15 -4.82
C VAL A 129 3.33 -9.40 -4.37
N TYR A 130 4.00 -10.54 -4.22
CA TYR A 130 3.36 -11.76 -3.71
C TYR A 130 2.94 -11.63 -2.25
N LEU A 131 3.77 -11.04 -1.38
CA LEU A 131 3.39 -10.76 0.01
C LEU A 131 2.18 -9.83 0.10
N TYR A 132 2.12 -8.79 -0.75
CA TYR A 132 0.99 -7.88 -0.81
C TYR A 132 -0.31 -8.61 -1.15
N HIS A 133 -0.31 -9.43 -2.22
CA HIS A 133 -1.48 -10.23 -2.58
C HIS A 133 -1.85 -11.25 -1.50
N TYR A 134 -0.84 -11.82 -0.82
CA TYR A 134 -1.03 -12.73 0.30
C TYR A 134 -1.83 -12.04 1.42
N LEU A 135 -1.35 -10.89 1.89
CA LEU A 135 -2.00 -10.11 2.95
C LEU A 135 -3.43 -9.72 2.57
N GLN A 136 -3.68 -9.27 1.34
CA GLN A 136 -5.02 -8.96 0.85
C GLN A 136 -5.97 -10.15 0.88
N SER A 137 -5.44 -11.36 0.68
CA SER A 137 -6.26 -12.59 0.56
C SER A 137 -6.51 -13.26 1.91
N MET A 138 -5.77 -12.90 2.97
CA MET A 138 -5.85 -13.54 4.29
C MET A 138 -7.23 -13.46 4.93
N GLU A 139 -8.03 -12.43 4.64
CA GLU A 139 -9.40 -12.34 5.15
C GLU A 139 -10.34 -13.38 4.55
N THR A 140 -10.02 -13.87 3.34
CA THR A 140 -10.89 -14.78 2.57
C THR A 140 -10.39 -16.23 2.53
N ALA A 141 -9.16 -16.48 2.98
CA ALA A 141 -8.51 -17.80 2.94
C ALA A 141 -7.76 -18.05 4.26
N ASP A 142 -8.39 -18.79 5.16
CA ASP A 142 -7.83 -19.09 6.49
C ASP A 142 -6.53 -19.89 6.42
N GLU A 143 -6.34 -20.68 5.35
CA GLU A 143 -5.13 -21.46 5.10
C GLU A 143 -3.88 -20.59 5.08
N LEU A 144 -3.99 -19.33 4.66
CA LEU A 144 -2.88 -18.38 4.66
C LEU A 144 -2.41 -18.06 6.09
N ARG A 145 -3.30 -18.06 7.08
CA ARG A 145 -2.89 -17.92 8.49
C ARG A 145 -2.18 -19.18 8.98
N TYR A 146 -2.64 -20.35 8.55
CA TYR A 146 -2.02 -21.63 8.91
C TYR A 146 -0.62 -21.80 8.31
N ILE A 147 -0.39 -21.32 7.08
CA ILE A 147 0.96 -21.29 6.49
C ILE A 147 1.91 -20.41 7.32
N LEU A 148 1.46 -19.23 7.78
CA LEU A 148 2.29 -18.36 8.63
C LEU A 148 2.62 -19.03 9.97
N ALA A 149 1.62 -19.62 10.63
CA ALA A 149 1.81 -20.35 11.87
C ALA A 149 2.79 -21.54 11.69
N TYR A 150 2.61 -22.33 10.63
CA TYR A 150 3.51 -23.43 10.28
C TYR A 150 4.95 -22.94 10.11
N MET A 151 5.16 -21.86 9.35
CA MET A 151 6.51 -21.33 9.12
C MET A 151 7.13 -20.83 10.42
N SER A 152 6.38 -20.11 11.27
CA SER A 152 6.85 -19.64 12.57
C SER A 152 7.28 -20.80 13.48
N LYS A 153 6.48 -21.86 13.56
CA LYS A 153 6.79 -23.09 14.31
C LYS A 153 8.00 -23.83 13.74
N SER A 154 8.04 -24.02 12.42
CA SER A 154 9.13 -24.75 11.76
C SER A 154 10.50 -24.09 11.93
N MET A 155 10.52 -22.76 12.11
CA MET A 155 11.71 -21.97 12.36
C MET A 155 12.03 -21.81 13.86
N GLY A 156 11.20 -22.35 14.75
CA GLY A 156 11.41 -22.33 16.19
C GLY A 156 11.00 -21.03 16.91
N PHE A 157 10.30 -20.11 16.23
CA PHE A 157 9.82 -18.87 16.85
C PHE A 157 8.56 -19.06 17.69
N THR A 158 7.79 -20.13 17.42
CA THR A 158 6.52 -20.44 18.09
C THR A 158 6.53 -21.89 18.55
N ASP A 159 5.89 -22.19 19.68
CA ASP A 159 5.76 -23.55 20.17
C ASP A 159 4.96 -24.42 19.18
N PRO A 160 5.40 -25.66 18.87
CA PRO A 160 4.69 -26.52 17.91
C PRO A 160 3.23 -26.81 18.27
N MET A 161 2.91 -26.83 19.57
CA MET A 161 1.57 -27.11 20.09
C MET A 161 0.73 -25.86 20.37
N GLU A 162 1.21 -24.68 19.98
CA GLU A 162 0.43 -23.44 20.04
C GLU A 162 -0.55 -23.35 18.85
N PHE A 163 -1.84 -23.16 19.14
CA PHE A 163 -2.89 -23.01 18.13
C PHE A 163 -3.70 -21.74 18.41
N THR A 164 -3.39 -20.68 17.67
CA THR A 164 -4.04 -19.37 17.81
C THR A 164 -5.35 -19.25 17.01
N PHE A 165 -5.55 -20.11 16.01
CA PHE A 165 -6.71 -20.10 15.11
C PHE A 165 -7.64 -21.31 15.36
N ASP A 166 -8.38 -21.75 14.35
CA ASP A 166 -9.14 -23.01 14.42
C ASP A 166 -8.18 -24.19 14.59
N LYS A 167 -8.13 -24.72 15.80
CA LYS A 167 -7.16 -25.76 16.20
C LYS A 167 -7.20 -26.98 15.30
N ASP A 168 -8.38 -27.49 14.97
CA ASP A 168 -8.52 -28.74 14.22
C ASP A 168 -8.11 -28.52 12.76
N LYS A 169 -8.57 -27.44 12.14
CA LYS A 169 -8.18 -27.10 10.77
C LYS A 169 -6.70 -26.76 10.66
N GLN A 170 -6.17 -25.97 11.60
CA GLN A 170 -4.75 -25.61 11.65
C GLN A 170 -3.88 -26.86 11.81
N PHE A 171 -4.21 -27.76 12.74
CA PHE A 171 -3.48 -29.00 12.93
C PHE A 171 -3.46 -29.88 11.68
N ILE A 172 -4.62 -30.07 11.03
CA ILE A 172 -4.73 -30.86 9.79
C ILE A 172 -3.87 -30.22 8.68
N PHE A 173 -4.01 -28.91 8.49
CA PHE A 173 -3.29 -28.20 7.44
C PHE A 173 -1.78 -28.22 7.66
N GLU A 174 -1.30 -27.92 8.87
CA GLU A 174 0.12 -27.96 9.24
C GLU A 174 0.71 -29.37 9.01
N SER A 175 -0.03 -30.43 9.33
CA SER A 175 0.40 -31.82 9.10
C SER A 175 0.52 -32.17 7.62
N ILE A 176 -0.42 -31.71 6.80
CA ILE A 176 -0.37 -31.89 5.34
C ILE A 176 0.81 -31.11 4.75
N LEU A 177 0.99 -29.84 5.17
CA LEU A 177 2.07 -29.00 4.69
C LEU A 177 3.44 -29.55 5.08
N PHE A 178 3.59 -30.06 6.31
CA PHE A 178 4.81 -30.76 6.74
C PHE A 178 5.13 -31.92 5.80
N SER A 179 4.15 -32.79 5.54
CA SER A 179 4.30 -33.94 4.64
C SER A 179 4.71 -33.52 3.23
N ALA A 180 4.11 -32.45 2.70
CA ALA A 180 4.46 -31.89 1.40
C ALA A 180 5.89 -31.34 1.36
N MET A 181 6.32 -30.62 2.41
CA MET A 181 7.68 -30.09 2.54
C MET A 181 8.71 -31.22 2.66
N THR A 182 8.41 -32.27 3.44
CA THR A 182 9.27 -33.47 3.52
C THR A 182 9.41 -34.14 2.16
N LEU A 183 8.32 -34.29 1.40
CA LEU A 183 8.37 -34.85 0.05
C LEU A 183 9.22 -34.02 -0.90
N TYR A 184 9.10 -32.68 -0.83
CA TYR A 184 9.91 -31.75 -1.61
C TYR A 184 11.40 -31.86 -1.29
N HIS A 185 11.78 -31.81 0.00
CA HIS A 185 13.19 -31.89 0.42
C HIS A 185 13.83 -33.24 0.10
N ASN A 186 13.07 -34.33 0.24
CA ASN A 186 13.59 -35.68 0.02
C ASN A 186 13.56 -36.11 -1.46
N GLY A 187 12.97 -35.30 -2.36
CA GLY A 187 12.97 -35.57 -3.80
C GLY A 187 12.19 -36.83 -4.22
N GLY A 188 11.24 -37.30 -3.40
CA GLY A 188 10.59 -38.61 -3.57
C GLY A 188 9.52 -38.71 -4.68
N ALA A 189 9.19 -37.61 -5.35
CA ALA A 189 8.13 -37.58 -6.36
C ALA A 189 8.68 -37.69 -7.79
N SER A 190 8.05 -38.56 -8.59
CA SER A 190 8.35 -38.69 -10.02
C SER A 190 8.13 -37.37 -10.77
N LYS A 191 9.11 -36.98 -11.62
CA LYS A 191 9.02 -35.78 -12.48
C LYS A 191 7.74 -35.73 -13.31
N ASN A 192 7.31 -36.87 -13.85
CA ASN A 192 6.09 -36.97 -14.66
C ASN A 192 4.83 -36.67 -13.82
N LYS A 193 4.77 -37.21 -12.60
CA LYS A 193 3.64 -36.98 -11.69
C LYS A 193 3.59 -35.52 -11.21
N ILE A 194 4.75 -34.89 -10.98
CA ILE A 194 4.84 -33.46 -10.65
C ILE A 194 4.33 -32.62 -11.82
N ALA A 195 4.76 -32.91 -13.05
CA ALA A 195 4.35 -32.17 -14.24
C ALA A 195 2.83 -32.28 -14.49
N GLU A 196 2.25 -33.47 -14.30
CA GLU A 196 0.80 -33.66 -14.44
C GLU A 196 0.02 -32.90 -13.34
N THR A 197 0.51 -32.94 -12.10
CA THR A 197 -0.09 -32.18 -10.99
C THR A 197 -0.05 -30.69 -11.26
N HIS A 198 1.08 -30.18 -11.77
CA HIS A 198 1.21 -28.78 -12.15
C HIS A 198 0.27 -28.39 -13.29
N LYS A 199 0.05 -29.27 -14.27
CA LYS A 199 -0.92 -29.03 -15.34
C LYS A 199 -2.34 -28.86 -14.80
N ARG A 200 -2.76 -29.72 -13.85
CA ARG A 200 -4.07 -29.60 -13.20
C ARG A 200 -4.20 -28.29 -12.42
N PHE A 201 -3.15 -27.90 -11.70
CA PHE A 201 -3.09 -26.61 -11.01
C PHE A 201 -3.32 -25.41 -11.96
N VAL A 202 -2.66 -25.41 -13.13
CA VAL A 202 -2.87 -24.36 -14.14
C VAL A 202 -4.31 -24.36 -14.65
N GLN A 203 -4.86 -25.53 -14.97
CA GLN A 203 -6.26 -25.67 -15.43
C GLN A 203 -7.27 -25.16 -14.41
N ASP A 204 -7.07 -25.46 -13.12
CA ASP A 204 -7.96 -25.01 -12.04
C ASP A 204 -7.93 -23.47 -11.91
N ILE A 205 -6.77 -22.83 -12.09
CA ILE A 205 -6.67 -21.37 -12.07
C ILE A 205 -7.39 -20.74 -13.26
N GLU A 206 -7.18 -21.30 -14.46
CA GLU A 206 -7.82 -20.81 -15.69
C GLU A 206 -9.34 -20.94 -15.60
N ALA A 207 -9.85 -22.08 -15.13
CA ALA A 207 -11.28 -22.31 -14.92
C ALA A 207 -11.88 -21.29 -13.94
N LYS A 208 -11.22 -21.02 -12.81
CA LYS A 208 -11.66 -19.99 -11.84
C LYS A 208 -11.68 -18.59 -12.44
N LYS A 209 -10.72 -18.28 -13.33
CA LYS A 209 -10.67 -16.98 -14.02
C LYS A 209 -11.81 -16.85 -15.02
N GLU A 210 -12.09 -17.90 -15.78
CA GLU A 210 -13.21 -17.96 -16.73
C GLU A 210 -14.55 -17.82 -16.00
N GLU A 211 -14.74 -18.54 -14.89
CA GLU A 211 -15.95 -18.43 -14.07
C GLU A 211 -16.19 -17.01 -13.56
N LYS A 212 -15.15 -16.34 -13.04
CA LYS A 212 -15.24 -14.93 -12.61
C LYS A 212 -15.62 -14.00 -13.76
N LEU A 213 -15.05 -14.22 -14.95
CA LEU A 213 -15.38 -13.44 -16.14
C LEU A 213 -16.84 -13.66 -16.56
N SER A 214 -17.30 -14.92 -16.58
CA SER A 214 -18.68 -15.29 -16.90
C SER A 214 -19.66 -14.65 -15.93
N ARG A 215 -19.44 -14.78 -14.61
CA ARG A 215 -20.28 -14.13 -13.58
C ARG A 215 -20.34 -12.62 -13.75
N THR A 216 -19.22 -11.99 -14.11
CA THR A 216 -19.18 -10.54 -14.38
C THR A 216 -20.02 -10.16 -15.60
N GLN A 217 -19.96 -10.96 -16.67
CA GLN A 217 -20.79 -10.76 -17.86
C GLN A 217 -22.28 -10.99 -17.58
N GLU A 218 -22.62 -12.01 -16.79
CA GLU A 218 -23.99 -12.28 -16.35
C GLU A 218 -24.56 -11.14 -15.52
N LEU A 219 -23.79 -10.62 -14.56
CA LEU A 219 -24.18 -9.47 -13.74
C LEU A 219 -24.35 -8.20 -14.59
N ASN A 220 -23.44 -7.94 -15.53
CA ASN A 220 -23.58 -6.81 -16.45
C ASN A 220 -24.81 -6.94 -17.35
N THR A 221 -25.10 -8.15 -17.84
CA THR A 221 -26.30 -8.43 -18.64
C THR A 221 -27.56 -8.19 -17.83
N ALA A 222 -27.62 -8.70 -16.59
CA ALA A 222 -28.74 -8.48 -15.68
C ALA A 222 -28.90 -7.01 -15.32
N LYS A 223 -27.81 -6.27 -15.14
CA LYS A 223 -27.82 -4.82 -14.91
C LYS A 223 -28.44 -4.06 -16.09
N VAL A 224 -28.01 -4.36 -17.32
CA VAL A 224 -28.57 -3.73 -18.53
C VAL A 224 -30.06 -4.05 -18.66
N GLN A 225 -30.46 -5.29 -18.40
CA GLN A 225 -31.87 -5.69 -18.42
C GLN A 225 -32.68 -4.99 -17.32
N ALA A 226 -32.17 -4.90 -16.09
CA ALA A 226 -32.82 -4.21 -14.97
C ALA A 226 -33.06 -2.73 -15.29
N LEU A 227 -32.04 -2.03 -15.81
CA LEU A 227 -32.14 -0.64 -16.22
C LEU A 227 -33.19 -0.46 -17.33
N ARG A 228 -33.23 -1.37 -18.31
CA ARG A 228 -34.24 -1.34 -19.39
C ARG A 228 -35.66 -1.61 -18.88
N GLU A 229 -35.86 -2.57 -17.99
CA GLU A 229 -37.16 -2.90 -17.41
C GLU A 229 -37.69 -1.78 -16.50
N LEU A 230 -36.81 -1.05 -15.83
CA LEU A 230 -37.15 0.08 -14.96
C LEU A 230 -37.16 1.45 -15.68
N GLY A 231 -36.75 1.50 -16.95
CA GLY A 231 -36.71 2.74 -17.74
C GLY A 231 -35.59 3.72 -17.38
N TYR A 232 -34.52 3.24 -16.72
CA TYR A 232 -33.36 4.05 -16.36
C TYR A 232 -32.22 3.93 -17.38
N SER A 233 -31.48 5.01 -17.61
CA SER A 233 -30.26 5.01 -18.44
C SER A 233 -29.02 4.57 -17.65
N GLU A 234 -28.97 4.86 -16.35
CA GLU A 234 -27.83 4.56 -15.48
C GLU A 234 -28.24 4.42 -14.01
N ILE A 235 -27.32 3.89 -13.19
CA ILE A 235 -27.48 3.80 -11.74
C ILE A 235 -26.97 5.09 -11.09
N ASN A 236 -27.76 5.66 -10.19
CA ASN A 236 -27.40 6.78 -9.33
C ASN A 236 -27.91 6.52 -7.90
N GLU A 237 -27.62 7.44 -6.97
CA GLU A 237 -27.99 7.28 -5.55
C GLU A 237 -29.50 7.12 -5.31
N THR A 238 -30.34 7.66 -6.20
CA THR A 238 -31.80 7.63 -6.05
C THR A 238 -32.44 6.34 -6.54
N ASN A 239 -31.85 5.67 -7.54
CA ASN A 239 -32.41 4.44 -8.14
C ASN A 239 -31.60 3.17 -7.83
N ALA A 240 -30.45 3.29 -7.15
CA ALA A 240 -29.55 2.16 -6.88
C ALA A 240 -30.24 0.99 -6.17
N LYS A 241 -31.05 1.27 -5.15
CA LYS A 241 -31.73 0.22 -4.39
C LYS A 241 -32.69 -0.59 -5.27
N GLU A 242 -33.53 0.09 -6.05
CA GLU A 242 -34.51 -0.53 -6.94
C GLU A 242 -33.83 -1.31 -8.07
N VAL A 243 -32.79 -0.74 -8.68
CA VAL A 243 -32.03 -1.43 -9.73
C VAL A 243 -31.34 -2.68 -9.18
N LEU A 244 -30.78 -2.64 -7.96
CA LEU A 244 -30.16 -3.81 -7.32
C LEU A 244 -31.17 -4.92 -7.00
N GLU A 245 -32.33 -4.56 -6.45
CA GLU A 245 -33.44 -5.50 -6.21
C GLU A 245 -33.90 -6.14 -7.52
N LYS A 246 -33.98 -5.36 -8.59
CA LYS A 246 -34.35 -5.86 -9.93
C LYS A 246 -33.29 -6.77 -10.55
N ILE A 247 -32.00 -6.48 -10.36
CA ILE A 247 -30.90 -7.38 -10.75
C ILE A 247 -31.03 -8.73 -10.03
N ALA A 248 -31.29 -8.72 -8.72
CA ALA A 248 -31.47 -9.94 -7.94
C ALA A 248 -32.68 -10.76 -8.42
N GLU A 249 -33.80 -10.09 -8.73
CA GLU A 249 -34.98 -10.73 -9.32
C GLU A 249 -34.66 -11.39 -10.67
N ILE A 250 -33.98 -10.68 -11.58
CA ILE A 250 -33.59 -11.21 -12.90
C ILE A 250 -32.64 -12.40 -12.76
N GLN A 251 -31.71 -12.37 -11.81
CA GLN A 251 -30.80 -13.48 -11.52
C GLN A 251 -31.57 -14.71 -11.00
N SER A 252 -32.58 -14.52 -10.16
CA SER A 252 -33.42 -15.63 -9.66
C SER A 252 -34.30 -16.30 -10.72
N ARG A 253 -34.69 -15.58 -11.78
CA ARG A 253 -35.47 -16.14 -12.91
C ARG A 253 -34.66 -17.09 -13.80
N LYS A 254 -33.32 -17.06 -13.72
CA LYS A 254 -32.41 -17.87 -14.53
C LYS A 254 -31.96 -19.17 -13.83
N VAL A 255 -32.41 -19.42 -12.59
CA VAL A 255 -32.14 -20.65 -11.82
C VAL A 255 -33.19 -21.71 -12.12
#